data_AF-A0A7T5RS56-F1
#
_entry.id   AF-A0A7T5RS56-F1
#
_cell.length_a   1.000
_cell.length_b   1.000
_cell.length_c   1.000
_cell.angle_alpha   90.00
_cell.angle_beta   90.00
_cell.angle_gamma   90.00
#
_symmetry.space_group_name_H-M   'P 1'
#
loop_
_entity.id
_entity.type
_entity.pdbx_description
1 polymer ?
#
loop_
_entity_poly.entity_id
_entity_poly.type
_entity_poly.pdbx_seq_one_letter_code
_entity_poly.pdbx_strand_id
1 'polypeptide(L)'
;MVVTDTATITSKSMVNIPASLRRKYALKEGTKVAFVEYEGAILLVPLLSPSELFGIDRDHKDEIVKAVRGLESERRREAGKD
;
A
#
# COMPACT_ATOMS: atom_id res chain seq x y z
N MET A 1 -16.17 10.38 -0.50
CA MET A 1 -15.85 8.99 -0.09
C MET A 1 -16.95 8.09 -0.63
N VAL A 2 -16.61 7.02 -1.35
CA VAL A 2 -17.61 6.04 -1.81
C VAL A 2 -17.50 4.81 -0.93
N VAL A 3 -18.60 4.41 -0.30
CA VAL A 3 -18.67 3.18 0.49
C VAL A 3 -18.89 2.03 -0.49
N THR A 4 -17.92 1.13 -0.62
CA THR A 4 -18.01 -0.02 -1.53
C THR A 4 -18.52 -1.28 -0.83
N ASP A 5 -18.16 -1.47 0.44
CA ASP A 5 -18.54 -2.63 1.24
C ASP A 5 -18.78 -2.21 2.69
N THR A 6 -19.62 -2.95 3.40
CA THR A 6 -19.89 -2.75 4.83
C THR A 6 -19.69 -4.05 5.60
N ALA A 7 -19.23 -3.95 6.85
CA ALA A 7 -19.11 -5.09 7.75
C ALA A 7 -19.60 -4.70 9.15
N THR A 8 -20.15 -5.67 9.87
CA THR A 8 -20.63 -5.47 11.25
C THR A 8 -19.57 -5.89 12.24
N ILE A 9 -19.40 -5.10 13.31
CA ILE A 9 -18.58 -5.47 14.45
C ILE A 9 -19.27 -6.61 15.19
N THR A 10 -18.56 -7.72 15.37
CA THR A 10 -19.05 -8.88 16.12
C THR A 10 -19.06 -8.60 17.63
N SER A 11 -19.69 -9.48 18.42
CA SER A 11 -19.71 -9.38 19.88
C SER A 11 -18.33 -9.43 20.56
N LYS A 12 -17.29 -9.86 19.84
CA LYS A 12 -15.91 -9.91 20.30
C LYS A 12 -15.06 -8.74 19.77
N SER A 13 -15.71 -7.65 19.35
CA SER A 13 -15.04 -6.46 18.79
C SER A 13 -14.21 -6.75 17.54
N MET A 14 -14.51 -7.82 16.81
CA MET A 14 -13.85 -8.15 15.54
C MET A 14 -14.68 -7.64 14.36
N VAL A 15 -14.01 -7.10 13.34
CA VAL A 15 -14.58 -6.79 12.03
C VAL A 15 -14.02 -7.76 11.00
N ASN A 16 -14.91 -8.49 10.34
CA ASN A 16 -14.50 -9.40 9.27
C ASN A 16 -14.32 -8.61 7.97
N ILE A 17 -13.09 -8.57 7.45
CA ILE A 17 -12.81 -7.88 6.18
C ILE A 17 -13.57 -8.60 5.04
N PRO A 18 -14.43 -7.90 4.28
CA PRO A 18 -15.17 -8.44 3.15
C PRO A 18 -14.27 -9.11 2.11
N ALA A 19 -14.76 -10.17 1.46
CA ALA A 19 -13.99 -10.96 0.51
C ALA A 19 -13.52 -10.17 -0.73
N SER A 20 -14.27 -9.15 -1.13
CA SER A 20 -13.90 -8.16 -2.16
C SER A 20 -12.60 -7.45 -1.79
N LEU A 21 -12.54 -6.86 -0.60
CA LEU A 21 -11.39 -6.12 -0.09
C LEU A 21 -10.20 -7.04 0.19
N ARG A 22 -10.42 -8.23 0.77
CA ARG A 22 -9.33 -9.20 1.00
C ARG A 22 -8.62 -9.57 -0.28
N ARG A 23 -9.36 -9.84 -1.37
CA ARG A 23 -8.78 -10.17 -2.68
C ARG A 23 -8.07 -8.98 -3.31
N LYS A 24 -8.69 -7.80 -3.28
CA LYS A 24 -8.13 -6.57 -3.85
C LYS A 24 -6.79 -6.20 -3.24
N TYR A 25 -6.67 -6.33 -1.92
CA TYR A 25 -5.44 -5.96 -1.19
C TYR A 25 -4.59 -7.18 -0.81
N ALA A 26 -4.85 -8.35 -1.40
CA ALA A 26 -4.13 -9.60 -1.16
C ALA A 26 -3.92 -9.94 0.34
N LEU A 27 -4.91 -9.61 1.19
CA LEU A 27 -4.85 -9.85 2.63
C LEU A 27 -5.04 -11.33 2.91
N LYS A 28 -4.06 -11.93 3.61
CA LYS A 28 -4.03 -13.35 3.94
C LYS A 28 -4.08 -13.54 5.46
N GLU A 29 -4.31 -14.78 5.88
CA GLU A 29 -4.14 -15.13 7.28
C GLU A 29 -2.71 -14.80 7.73
N GLY A 30 -2.58 -14.20 8.92
CA GLY A 30 -1.29 -13.76 9.45
C GLY A 30 -0.81 -12.40 8.96
N THR A 31 -1.46 -11.77 7.97
CA THR A 31 -1.13 -10.40 7.56
C THR A 31 -1.34 -9.45 8.74
N LYS A 32 -0.29 -8.72 9.13
CA LYS A 32 -0.38 -7.66 10.14
C LYS A 32 -0.96 -6.41 9.52
N VAL A 33 -1.79 -5.70 10.27
CA VAL A 33 -2.39 -4.42 9.87
C VAL A 33 -2.19 -3.40 10.98
N ALA A 34 -1.77 -2.19 10.59
CA ALA A 34 -1.77 -1.02 11.45
C ALA A 34 -3.12 -0.31 11.36
N PHE A 35 -3.61 0.15 12.51
CA PHE A 35 -4.73 1.06 12.60
C PHE A 35 -4.19 2.48 12.71
N VAL A 36 -4.60 3.36 11.79
CA VAL A 36 -4.18 4.76 11.78
C VAL A 36 -5.43 5.63 11.83
N GLU A 37 -5.51 6.52 12.81
CA GLU A 37 -6.56 7.53 12.88
C GLU A 37 -6.20 8.69 11.96
N TYR A 38 -7.08 9.02 11.01
CA TYR A 38 -6.87 10.10 10.06
C TYR A 38 -8.21 10.74 9.67
N GLU A 39 -8.32 12.06 9.84
CA GLU A 39 -9.50 12.87 9.48
C GLU A 39 -10.85 12.29 9.97
N GLY A 40 -10.87 11.78 11.21
CA GLY A 40 -12.08 11.19 11.81
C GLY A 40 -12.45 9.80 11.27
N ALA A 41 -11.56 9.15 10.53
CA ALA A 41 -11.68 7.78 10.06
C ALA A 41 -10.53 6.90 10.58
N ILE A 42 -10.76 5.59 10.58
CA ILE A 42 -9.74 4.58 10.85
C ILE A 42 -9.28 3.98 9.52
N LEU A 43 -7.99 4.11 9.23
CA LEU A 43 -7.33 3.46 8.11
C LEU A 43 -6.73 2.13 8.57
N LEU A 44 -6.96 1.10 7.78
CA LEU A 44 -6.36 -0.22 7.93
C LEU A 44 -5.22 -0.35 6.91
N VAL A 45 -3.98 -0.32 7.39
CA VAL A 45 -2.79 -0.36 6.52
C VAL A 45 -2.04 -1.68 6.71
N PRO A 46 -1.93 -2.54 5.68
CA PRO A 46 -1.18 -3.79 5.80
C PRO A 46 0.31 -3.51 6.01
N LEU A 47 0.90 -4.24 6.94
CA LEU A 47 2.33 -4.18 7.26
C LEU A 47 3.03 -5.35 6.58
N LEU A 48 3.76 -5.05 5.50
CA LEU A 48 4.57 -6.01 4.78
C LEU A 48 5.91 -6.20 5.49
N SER A 49 6.31 -7.45 5.68
CA SER A 49 7.65 -7.80 6.15
C SER A 49 8.71 -7.51 5.07
N PRO A 50 10.00 -7.35 5.45
CA PRO A 50 11.08 -7.19 4.47
C PRO A 50 11.12 -8.30 3.42
N SER A 51 10.77 -9.54 3.81
CA SER A 51 10.69 -10.69 2.92
C SER A 51 9.55 -10.57 1.90
N GLU A 52 8.41 -10.01 2.30
CA GLU A 52 7.28 -9.76 1.40
C GLU A 52 7.52 -8.56 0.47
N LEU A 53 8.32 -7.58 0.90
CA LEU A 53 8.73 -6.44 0.07
C LEU A 53 9.75 -6.83 -1.00
N PHE A 54 10.54 -7.88 -0.77
CA PHE A 54 11.61 -8.25 -1.68
C PHE A 54 11.08 -8.65 -3.05
N GLY A 55 11.32 -7.80 -4.05
CA GLY A 55 10.91 -8.04 -5.43
C GLY A 55 9.42 -7.83 -5.71
N ILE A 56 8.70 -7.12 -4.83
CA ILE A 56 7.26 -6.85 -4.97
C ILE A 56 6.88 -6.23 -6.33
N ASP A 57 7.77 -5.41 -6.89
CA ASP A 57 7.58 -4.75 -8.19
C ASP A 57 8.53 -5.27 -9.27
N ARG A 58 8.95 -6.55 -9.19
CA ARG A 58 9.88 -7.12 -10.18
C ARG A 58 9.36 -7.04 -11.62
N ASP A 59 8.05 -7.18 -11.81
CA ASP A 59 7.43 -7.15 -13.14
C ASP A 59 7.44 -5.74 -13.75
N HIS A 60 7.56 -4.70 -12.91
CA HIS A 60 7.66 -3.29 -13.33
C HIS A 60 9.10 -2.77 -13.33
N LYS A 61 10.10 -3.66 -13.27
CA LYS A 61 11.51 -3.31 -13.12
C LYS A 61 11.98 -2.27 -14.14
N ASP A 62 11.66 -2.47 -15.42
CA ASP A 62 12.17 -1.59 -16.49
C ASP A 62 11.57 -0.19 -16.42
N GLU A 63 10.29 -0.08 -16.03
CA GLU A 63 9.58 1.18 -15.84
C GLU A 63 10.15 1.94 -14.65
N ILE A 64 10.39 1.24 -13.53
CA ILE A 64 11.04 1.81 -12.34
C ILE A 64 12.45 2.30 -12.68
N VAL A 65 13.25 1.49 -13.37
CA VAL A 65 14.62 1.89 -13.77
C VAL A 65 14.58 3.12 -14.69
N LYS A 66 13.64 3.16 -15.63
CA LYS A 66 13.46 4.33 -16.52
C LYS A 66 13.06 5.57 -15.72
N ALA A 67 12.12 5.44 -14.77
CA ALA A 67 11.69 6.54 -13.92
C ALA A 67 12.85 7.08 -13.08
N VAL A 68 13.62 6.21 -12.41
CA VAL A 68 14.80 6.63 -11.64
C VAL A 68 15.83 7.33 -12.53
N ARG A 69 16.15 6.78 -13.71
CA ARG A 69 17.07 7.42 -14.65
C ARG A 69 16.57 8.80 -15.11
N GLY A 70 15.26 8.95 -15.32
CA GLY A 70 14.63 10.22 -15.64
C GLY A 70 14.86 11.25 -14.54
N LEU A 71 14.48 10.92 -13.31
CA LEU A 71 14.66 11.77 -12.13
C LEU A 71 16.12 12.19 -11.93
N GLU A 72 17.07 11.26 -12.09
CA GLU A 72 18.49 11.56 -11.97
C GLU A 72 19.04 12.47 -13.10
N SER A 73 18.43 12.42 -14.28
CA SER A 73 18.81 13.29 -15.40
C SER A 73 18.28 14.71 -15.22
N GLU A 74 17.07 14.85 -14.66
CA GLU A 74 16.46 16.14 -14.34
C GLU A 74 17.26 16.85 -13.25
N ARG A 75 17.56 16.15 -12.14
CA ARG A 75 18.42 16.69 -11.06
C ARG A 75 19.78 17.17 -11.54
N ARG A 76 20.42 16.45 -12.46
CA ARG A 76 21.71 16.86 -13.03
C ARG A 76 21.63 18.14 -13.87
N ARG A 77 20.52 18.36 -14.57
CA ARG A 77 20.30 19.60 -15.34
C ARG A 77 20.00 20.79 -14.44
N GLU A 78 19.29 20.55 -13.34
CA GLU A 78 19.02 21.55 -12.32
C GLU A 78 20.30 21.96 -11.57
N ALA A 79 21.12 20.98 -11.16
CA ALA A 79 22.39 21.25 -10.48
C ALA A 79 23.46 21.92 -11.36
N GLY A 80 23.34 21.82 -12.70
CA GLY A 80 24.22 22.49 -13.65
C GLY A 80 23.73 23.86 -14.14
N LYS A 81 22.62 24.36 -13.58
CA LYS A 81 22.05 25.67 -13.91
C LYS A 81 22.43 26.80 -12.95
N ASP A 82 23.27 26.50 -11.95
CA ASP A 82 23.85 27.44 -10.99
C ASP A 82 25.30 27.81 -11.36
#